data_AF-A0A4P7YX03-F1
#
_entry.id   AF-A0A4P7YX03-F1
#
_cell.length_a   1.000
_cell.length_b   1.000
_cell.length_c   1.000
_cell.angle_alpha   90.00
_cell.angle_beta   90.00
_cell.angle_gamma   90.00
#
_symmetry.space_group_name_H-M   'P 1'
#
loop_
_entity.id
_entity.type
_entity.pdbx_description
1 polymer ?
#
loop_
_entity_poly.entity_id
_entity_poly.type
_entity_poly.pdbx_seq_one_letter_code
_entity_poly.pdbx_strand_id
1 'polypeptide(L)'
;MIRNEFMVRFGQAPRLKTGILVKRWATGPNKGQPKPGAVIQGMLDRGLLELRDDGAHWLRARFTKAGLAALRHMAEDPRALPPGEYQHVLDELGRA
;
A
#
# COMPACT_ATOMS: atom_id res chain seq x y z
N MET A 1 11.30 1.96 1.22
CA MET A 1 10.36 2.75 2.05
C MET A 1 8.96 2.70 1.43
N ILE A 2 7.90 2.81 2.25
CA ILE A 2 6.47 2.76 1.82
C ILE A 2 6.16 3.69 0.65
N ARG A 3 6.80 4.85 0.64
CA ARG A 3 6.67 5.89 -0.37
C ARG A 3 6.84 5.37 -1.81
N ASN A 4 7.74 4.41 -2.03
CA ASN A 4 8.02 3.85 -3.37
C ASN A 4 6.85 3.03 -3.95
N GLU A 5 5.94 2.54 -3.10
CA GLU A 5 4.75 1.79 -3.51
C GLU A 5 3.62 2.73 -3.98
N PHE A 6 3.70 4.03 -3.64
CA PHE A 6 2.72 5.06 -4.02
C PHE A 6 3.26 6.07 -5.04
N MET A 7 4.50 5.88 -5.51
CA MET A 7 5.02 6.68 -6.61
C MET A 7 4.22 6.40 -7.87
N VAL A 8 3.85 7.45 -8.62
CA VAL A 8 3.22 7.28 -9.93
C VAL A 8 4.17 6.49 -10.82
N ARG A 9 3.76 5.30 -11.22
CA ARG A 9 4.47 4.48 -12.21
C ARG A 9 3.58 4.31 -13.42
N PHE A 10 4.12 4.57 -14.60
CA PHE A 10 3.41 4.41 -15.89
C PHE A 10 2.08 5.19 -15.96
N GLY A 11 2.02 6.38 -15.36
CA GLY A 11 0.87 7.30 -15.47
C GLY A 11 -0.34 6.98 -14.60
N GLN A 12 -0.29 5.93 -13.75
CA GLN A 12 -1.38 5.61 -12.82
C GLN A 12 -0.94 5.87 -11.38
N ALA A 13 -1.59 6.85 -10.75
CA ALA A 13 -1.40 7.14 -9.33
C ALA A 13 -2.02 6.01 -8.48
N PRO A 14 -1.24 5.30 -7.64
CA PRO A 14 -1.75 4.24 -6.79
C PRO A 14 -2.75 4.81 -5.78
N ARG A 15 -4.01 4.40 -5.86
CA ARG A 15 -5.04 4.88 -4.92
C ARG A 15 -4.99 4.10 -3.61
N LEU A 16 -5.07 4.81 -2.48
CA LEU A 16 -5.13 4.20 -1.15
C LEU A 16 -6.33 3.25 -1.04
N LYS A 17 -7.48 3.67 -1.58
CA LYS A 17 -8.73 2.88 -1.55
C LYS A 17 -8.65 1.54 -2.29
N THR A 18 -7.89 1.50 -3.38
CA THR A 18 -7.79 0.30 -4.21
C THR A 18 -6.84 -0.71 -3.58
N GLY A 19 -5.84 -0.24 -2.82
CA GLY A 19 -4.83 -1.08 -2.19
C GLY A 19 -3.74 -1.54 -3.17
N ILE A 20 -2.66 -2.08 -2.60
CA ILE A 20 -1.44 -2.49 -3.29
C ILE A 20 -1.60 -3.94 -3.79
N LEU A 21 -1.33 -4.18 -5.07
CA LEU A 21 -1.40 -5.53 -5.64
C LEU A 21 -0.32 -6.43 -5.04
N VAL A 22 -0.73 -7.59 -4.52
CA VAL A 22 0.17 -8.62 -4.00
C VAL A 22 0.13 -9.82 -4.93
N LYS A 23 1.31 -10.24 -5.41
CA LYS A 23 1.43 -11.44 -6.25
C LYS A 23 1.22 -12.70 -5.43
N ARG A 24 0.92 -13.81 -6.10
CA ARG A 24 0.94 -15.15 -5.51
C ARG A 24 2.19 -15.90 -5.95
N TRP A 25 2.60 -16.89 -5.17
CA TRP A 25 3.60 -17.85 -5.62
C TRP A 25 3.05 -18.66 -6.80
N ALA A 26 3.74 -18.60 -7.94
CA ALA A 26 3.32 -19.33 -9.14
C ALA A 26 3.58 -20.85 -9.03
N THR A 27 4.62 -21.25 -8.29
CA THR A 27 5.12 -22.62 -8.19
C THR A 27 5.69 -22.91 -6.79
N GLY A 28 6.00 -24.18 -6.52
CA GLY A 28 6.62 -24.65 -5.28
C GLY A 28 5.61 -24.95 -4.15
N PRO A 29 6.10 -25.25 -2.93
CA PRO A 29 5.26 -25.64 -1.79
C PRO A 29 4.24 -24.57 -1.39
N ASN A 30 4.56 -23.31 -1.64
CA ASN A 30 3.68 -22.17 -1.31
C ASN A 30 2.79 -21.75 -2.49
N LYS A 31 2.70 -22.54 -3.57
CA LYS A 31 1.93 -22.20 -4.77
C LYS A 31 0.51 -21.75 -4.41
N GLY A 32 0.07 -20.65 -5.00
CA GLY A 32 -1.24 -20.04 -4.75
C GLY A 32 -1.30 -19.16 -3.51
N GLN A 33 -0.35 -19.28 -2.58
CA GLN A 33 -0.31 -18.43 -1.39
C GLN A 33 0.15 -17.00 -1.73
N PRO A 34 -0.25 -16.00 -0.93
CA PRO A 34 0.26 -14.64 -1.03
C PRO A 34 1.80 -14.57 -1.01
N LYS A 35 2.36 -13.70 -1.85
CA LYS A 35 3.79 -13.39 -1.93
C LYS A 35 4.01 -11.88 -1.82
N PRO A 36 3.80 -11.27 -0.64
CA PRO A 36 4.14 -9.86 -0.43
C PRO A 36 5.65 -9.65 -0.53
N GLY A 37 6.06 -8.50 -1.08
CA GLY A 37 7.45 -8.05 -0.99
C GLY A 37 7.80 -7.65 0.44
N ALA A 38 9.09 -7.58 0.79
CA ALA A 38 9.56 -7.33 2.16
C ALA A 38 8.95 -6.06 2.80
N VAL A 39 8.75 -4.99 2.02
CA VAL A 39 8.12 -3.75 2.49
C VAL A 39 6.66 -3.96 2.86
N ILE A 40 5.89 -4.65 2.01
CA ILE A 40 4.48 -4.97 2.25
C ILE A 40 4.38 -5.93 3.44
N GLN A 41 5.23 -6.95 3.52
CA GLN A 41 5.26 -7.89 4.64
C GLN A 41 5.49 -7.16 5.96
N GLY A 42 6.48 -6.27 6.05
CA GLY A 42 6.73 -5.49 7.26
C GLY A 42 5.57 -4.57 7.66
N MET A 43 4.71 -4.15 6.73
CA MET A 43 3.49 -3.39 7.06
C MET A 43 2.35 -4.27 7.51
N LEU A 44 2.22 -5.48 6.96
CA LEU A 44 1.30 -6.50 7.44
C LEU A 44 1.65 -6.90 8.87
N ASP A 45 2.93 -7.15 9.15
CA ASP A 45 3.43 -7.52 10.47
C ASP A 45 3.17 -6.42 11.52
N ARG A 46 3.17 -5.15 11.11
CA ARG A 46 2.86 -3.98 11.94
C ARG A 46 1.37 -3.64 11.99
N GLY A 47 0.50 -4.40 11.32
CA GLY A 47 -0.94 -4.15 11.25
C GLY A 47 -1.34 -2.86 10.51
N LEU A 48 -0.44 -2.30 9.68
CA LEU A 48 -0.70 -1.09 8.89
C LEU A 48 -1.45 -1.42 7.59
N LEU A 49 -1.22 -2.62 7.06
CA LEU A 49 -2.00 -3.19 5.97
C LEU A 49 -2.75 -4.42 6.47
N GLU A 50 -3.86 -4.73 5.82
CA GLU A 50 -4.49 -6.05 5.87
C GLU A 50 -4.47 -6.68 4.48
N LEU A 51 -4.25 -7.98 4.42
CA LEU A 51 -4.28 -8.77 3.19
C LEU A 51 -5.34 -9.84 3.34
N ARG A 52 -6.55 -9.55 2.86
CA ARG A 52 -7.65 -10.53 2.84
C ARG A 52 -7.58 -11.33 1.56
N ASP A 53 -7.48 -12.64 1.69
CA ASP A 53 -7.67 -13.56 0.59
C ASP A 53 -9.15 -13.95 0.52
N ASP A 54 -9.90 -13.22 -0.30
CA ASP A 54 -11.33 -13.44 -0.54
C ASP A 54 -11.58 -14.39 -1.74
N GLY A 55 -10.54 -15.08 -2.22
CA GLY A 55 -10.60 -15.91 -3.41
C GLY A 55 -10.67 -15.10 -4.72
N ALA A 56 -10.55 -13.76 -4.68
CA ALA A 56 -10.48 -12.96 -5.89
C ALA A 56 -9.21 -13.27 -6.69
N HIS A 57 -9.33 -13.08 -8.01
CA HIS A 57 -8.21 -13.25 -8.95
C HIS A 57 -7.01 -12.36 -8.59
N TRP A 58 -7.27 -11.14 -8.08
CA TRP A 58 -6.24 -10.20 -7.65
C TRP A 58 -6.24 -10.02 -6.13
N LEU A 59 -5.14 -10.41 -5.49
CA LEU A 59 -4.94 -10.20 -4.07
C LEU A 59 -4.41 -8.78 -3.81
N ARG A 60 -5.05 -8.04 -2.90
CA ARG A 60 -4.69 -6.65 -2.62
C ARG A 60 -4.51 -6.38 -1.12
N ALA A 61 -3.37 -5.81 -0.75
CA ALA A 61 -3.13 -5.29 0.59
C ALA A 61 -3.77 -3.90 0.72
N ARG A 62 -4.63 -3.72 1.72
CA ARG A 62 -5.36 -2.46 1.95
C ARG A 62 -4.94 -1.85 3.28
N PHE A 63 -4.95 -0.53 3.37
CA PHE A 63 -4.65 0.13 4.63
C PHE A 63 -5.72 -0.15 5.67
N THR A 64 -5.26 -0.52 6.87
CA THR A 64 -6.10 -0.54 8.05
C THR A 64 -6.36 0.89 8.52
N LYS A 65 -7.26 1.06 9.49
CA LYS A 65 -7.45 2.37 10.16
C LYS A 65 -6.14 2.88 10.77
N ALA A 66 -5.33 2.00 11.36
CA ALA A 66 -4.03 2.33 11.93
C ALA A 66 -3.02 2.73 10.84
N GLY A 67 -3.00 2.02 9.71
CA GLY A 67 -2.18 2.37 8.55
C GLY A 67 -2.50 3.75 7.98
N LEU A 68 -3.78 4.07 7.82
CA LEU A 68 -4.21 5.41 7.38
C LEU A 68 -3.84 6.50 8.40
N ALA A 69 -3.93 6.21 9.70
CA ALA A 69 -3.52 7.15 10.74
C ALA A 69 -2.00 7.41 10.70
N ALA A 70 -1.20 6.36 10.55
CA ALA A 70 0.26 6.48 10.39
C ALA A 70 0.61 7.28 9.12
N LEU A 71 -0.12 7.08 8.02
CA LEU A 71 0.08 7.83 6.78
C LEU A 71 -0.28 9.31 6.95
N ARG A 72 -1.37 9.63 7.67
CA ARG A 72 -1.72 11.02 8.02
C ARG A 72 -0.67 11.69 8.89
N HIS A 73 -0.12 10.98 9.88
CA HIS A 73 0.96 11.50 10.70
C HIS A 73 2.23 11.76 9.87
N MET A 74 2.58 10.84 8.98
CA MET A 74 3.69 11.04 8.04
C MET A 74 3.47 12.25 7.11
N ALA A 75 2.23 12.52 6.72
CA ALA A 75 1.85 13.69 5.94
C ALA A 75 1.95 15.04 6.71
N GLU A 76 2.26 15.03 8.01
CA GLU A 76 2.58 16.26 8.77
C GLU A 76 3.98 16.78 8.45
N ASP A 77 4.87 15.92 7.95
CA ASP A 77 6.17 16.32 7.43
C ASP A 77 6.13 16.40 5.89
N PRO A 78 6.17 17.61 5.29
CA PRO A 78 6.19 17.79 3.85
C PRO A 78 7.38 17.11 3.15
N ARG A 79 8.46 16.81 3.89
CA ARG A 79 9.63 16.10 3.34
C ARG A 79 9.37 14.60 3.20
N ALA A 80 8.49 14.05 4.03
CA ALA A 80 8.14 12.63 4.00
C ALA A 80 7.16 12.31 2.85
N LEU A 81 6.22 13.22 2.57
CA LEU A 81 5.30 13.17 1.42
C LEU A 81 5.31 14.50 0.63
N PRO A 82 6.34 14.74 -0.21
CA PRO A 82 6.41 15.95 -1.03
C PRO A 82 5.17 16.09 -1.94
N PRO A 83 4.41 17.19 -1.85
CA PRO A 83 3.16 17.35 -2.60
C PRO A 83 3.33 17.16 -4.11
N GLY A 84 4.45 17.60 -4.69
CA GLY A 84 4.72 17.45 -6.13
C GLY A 84 4.71 16.00 -6.64
N GLU A 85 5.00 15.01 -5.78
CA GLU A 85 4.97 13.58 -6.12
C GLU A 85 3.74 12.86 -5.53
N TYR A 86 3.23 13.33 -4.38
CA TYR A 86 2.22 12.63 -3.58
C TYR A 86 0.91 13.40 -3.40
N GLN A 87 0.62 14.43 -4.21
CA GLN A 87 -0.62 15.20 -4.12
C GLN A 87 -1.86 14.30 -4.08
N HIS A 88 -1.92 13.29 -4.95
CA HIS A 88 -3.02 12.33 -4.99
C HIS A 88 -3.23 11.57 -3.67
N VAL A 89 -2.16 11.29 -2.92
CA VAL A 89 -2.23 10.65 -1.60
C VAL A 89 -2.77 11.64 -0.57
N LEU A 90 -2.31 12.90 -0.61
CA LEU A 90 -2.76 13.96 0.30
C LEU A 90 -4.25 14.26 0.12
N ASP A 91 -4.72 14.30 -1.13
CA ASP A 91 -6.12 14.47 -1.49
C ASP A 91 -6.98 13.31 -0.93
N GLU A 92 -6.54 12.06 -1.11
CA GLU A 92 -7.23 10.86 -0.58
C GLU A 92 -7.24 10.82 0.96
N LEU A 93 -6.27 11.47 1.61
CA LEU A 93 -6.22 11.61 3.07
C LEU A 93 -7.09 12.75 3.60
N GLY A 94 -7.68 13.57 2.72
CA GLY A 94 -8.47 14.75 3.09
C GLY A 94 -7.62 15.92 3.58
N ARG A 95 -6.37 16.03 3.11
CA ARG A 95 -5.43 17.13 3.43
C ARG A 95 -5.17 18.09 2.26
N ALA A 96 -6.15 18.22 1.35
CA ALA A 96 -6.12 19.23 0.28
C ALA A 96 -6.22 20.65 0.85
#